data_AF-B0VUK3-F1
#
_entry.id   AF-B0VUK3-F1
#
_cell.length_a   1.000
_cell.length_b   1.000
_cell.length_c   1.000
_cell.angle_alpha   90.00
_cell.angle_beta   90.00
_cell.angle_gamma   90.00
#
_symmetry.space_group_name_H-M   'P 1'
#
loop_
_entity.id
_entity.type
_entity.pdbx_description
1 polymer ?
#
loop_
_entity_poly.entity_id
_entity_poly.type
_entity_poly.pdbx_seq_one_letter_code
_entity_poly.pdbx_strand_id
1 'polypeptide(L)'
;MSDSVVTKEMTERFQREVRRCNYPAKRLSREIGAHENTVGNYLRDHVPYQWVYLQQMYKKGLDIHYILLGADPDHQGLTAEESVMLKAYRQLPEHAQRSLLALIEGYASDIQH
;
A
#
# COMPACT_ATOMS: atom_id res chain seq x y z
N MET A 1 8.54 9.93 21.09
CA MET A 1 8.99 8.53 20.86
C MET A 1 10.43 8.59 20.41
N SER A 2 11.31 7.72 20.93
CA SER A 2 12.69 7.64 20.45
C SER A 2 12.75 6.91 19.10
N ASP A 3 13.77 7.21 18.29
CA ASP A 3 13.94 6.59 16.96
C ASP A 3 14.03 5.06 17.04
N SER A 4 14.61 4.53 18.13
CA SER A 4 14.69 3.10 18.40
C SER A 4 13.34 2.40 18.57
N VAL A 5 12.30 3.10 19.05
CA VAL A 5 10.95 2.52 19.17
C VAL A 5 10.30 2.46 17.78
N VAL A 6 10.50 3.50 16.98
CA VAL A 6 9.93 3.61 15.63
C VAL A 6 10.51 2.54 14.69
N THR A 7 11.82 2.31 14.72
CA THR A 7 12.47 1.30 13.88
C THR A 7 12.03 -0.13 14.24
N LYS A 8 11.76 -0.40 15.52
CA LYS A 8 11.22 -1.68 15.97
C LYS A 8 9.80 -1.92 15.44
N GLU A 9 8.90 -0.96 15.59
CA GLU A 9 7.54 -1.04 15.03
C GLU A 9 7.55 -1.21 13.50
N MET A 10 8.46 -0.53 12.80
CA MET A 10 8.65 -0.69 11.36
C MET A 10 9.10 -2.10 11.00
N THR A 11 10.05 -2.65 11.74
CA THR A 11 10.53 -4.02 11.55
C THR A 11 9.40 -5.02 11.74
N GLU A 12 8.59 -4.88 12.80
CA GLU A 12 7.45 -5.76 13.05
C GLU A 12 6.40 -5.69 11.93
N ARG A 13 6.10 -4.49 11.42
CA ARG A 13 5.23 -4.30 10.24
C ARG A 13 5.82 -4.98 9.01
N PHE A 14 7.11 -4.79 8.75
CA PHE A 14 7.79 -5.38 7.59
C PHE A 14 7.83 -6.91 7.66
N GLN A 15 8.11 -7.49 8.83
CA GLN A 15 8.06 -8.94 9.04
C GLN A 15 6.65 -9.51 8.79
N ARG A 16 5.60 -8.84 9.28
CA ARG A 16 4.21 -9.27 9.03
C ARG A 16 3.90 -9.29 7.54
N GLU A 17 4.30 -8.25 6.81
CA GLU A 17 4.01 -8.13 5.38
C GLU A 17 4.78 -9.16 4.54
N VAL A 18 6.08 -9.35 4.80
CA VAL A 18 6.89 -10.37 4.11
C VAL A 18 6.34 -11.79 4.35
N ARG A 19 5.88 -12.08 5.58
CA ARG A 19 5.22 -13.35 5.91
C ARG A 19 3.89 -13.51 5.17
N ARG A 20 3.05 -12.46 5.15
CA ARG A 20 1.75 -12.45 4.47
C ARG A 20 1.90 -12.75 2.97
N CYS A 21 2.92 -12.19 2.34
CA CYS A 21 3.20 -12.37 0.91
C CYS A 21 4.03 -13.64 0.59
N ASN A 22 4.40 -14.43 1.61
CA ASN A 22 5.16 -15.68 1.48
C ASN A 22 6.49 -15.53 0.70
N TYR A 23 7.21 -14.43 0.89
CA TYR A 23 8.50 -14.19 0.24
C TYR A 23 9.69 -14.57 1.14
N PRO A 24 10.53 -15.55 0.74
CA PRO A 24 11.80 -15.78 1.42
C PRO A 24 12.72 -14.56 1.29
N ALA A 25 13.33 -14.10 2.39
CA ALA A 25 14.14 -12.88 2.42
C ALA A 25 15.24 -12.85 1.34
N LYS A 26 15.99 -13.95 1.16
CA LYS A 26 17.04 -14.06 0.13
C LYS A 26 16.49 -13.98 -1.30
N ARG A 27 15.27 -14.47 -1.52
CA ARG A 27 14.60 -14.37 -2.82
C ARG A 27 14.16 -12.92 -3.05
N LEU A 28 13.49 -12.33 -2.07
CA LEU A 28 13.01 -10.95 -2.15
C LEU A 28 14.15 -9.96 -2.39
N SER A 29 15.28 -10.08 -1.67
CA SER A 29 16.48 -9.25 -1.89
C SER A 29 16.91 -9.27 -3.36
N ARG A 30 16.98 -10.46 -3.97
CA ARG A 30 17.41 -10.61 -5.37
C ARG A 30 16.40 -10.05 -6.35
N GLU A 31 15.12 -10.32 -6.13
CA GLU A 31 14.03 -9.86 -7.02
C GLU A 31 13.91 -8.32 -7.04
N ILE A 32 14.22 -7.64 -5.92
CA ILE A 32 14.23 -6.17 -5.86
C ILE A 32 15.60 -5.55 -6.22
N GLY A 33 16.57 -6.35 -6.70
CA GLY A 33 17.89 -5.86 -7.09
C GLY A 33 18.79 -5.43 -5.92
N ALA A 34 18.49 -5.84 -4.69
CA ALA A 34 19.32 -5.58 -3.52
C ALA A 34 20.37 -6.69 -3.29
N HIS A 35 21.39 -6.37 -2.50
CA HIS A 35 22.33 -7.38 -2.00
C HIS A 35 21.59 -8.51 -1.26
N GLU A 36 22.03 -9.76 -1.40
CA GLU A 36 21.27 -10.95 -0.94
C GLU A 36 20.82 -10.88 0.53
N ASN A 37 21.60 -10.22 1.38
CA ASN A 37 21.35 -10.10 2.82
C ASN A 37 20.54 -8.86 3.22
N THR A 38 20.22 -7.94 2.31
CA THR A 38 19.57 -6.66 2.62
C THR A 38 18.23 -6.85 3.31
N VAL A 39 17.31 -7.62 2.72
CA VAL A 39 15.98 -7.88 3.32
C VAL A 39 16.14 -8.64 4.64
N GLY A 40 17.06 -9.61 4.71
CA GLY A 40 17.32 -10.37 5.94
C GLY A 40 17.86 -9.50 7.10
N ASN A 41 18.58 -8.42 6.80
CA ASN A 41 19.00 -7.45 7.80
C ASN A 41 17.83 -6.59 8.27
N TYR A 42 16.99 -6.11 7.35
CA TYR A 42 15.81 -5.32 7.69
C TYR A 42 14.83 -6.09 8.55
N LEU A 43 14.68 -7.40 8.33
CA LEU A 43 13.85 -8.27 9.16
C LEU A 43 14.43 -8.53 10.57
N ARG A 44 15.70 -8.20 10.83
CA ARG A 44 16.41 -8.37 12.11
C ARG A 44 16.73 -7.02 12.77
N ASP A 45 15.74 -6.12 12.78
CA ASP A 45 15.80 -4.81 13.44
C ASP A 45 16.84 -3.83 12.88
N HIS A 46 17.38 -4.08 11.67
CA HIS A 46 18.29 -3.18 10.98
C HIS A 46 17.61 -2.43 9.83
N VAL A 47 16.35 -2.01 10.01
CA VAL A 47 15.68 -1.15 9.03
C VAL A 47 16.44 0.19 8.89
N PRO A 48 16.55 0.74 7.67
CA PRO A 48 17.31 1.95 7.42
C PRO A 48 16.61 3.19 8.03
N TYR A 49 17.38 4.13 8.58
CA TYR A 49 16.86 5.37 9.16
C TYR A 49 16.04 6.21 8.17
N GLN A 50 16.31 6.08 6.87
CA GLN A 50 15.54 6.71 5.80
C GLN A 50 14.04 6.39 5.90
N TRP A 51 13.66 5.18 6.36
CA TRP A 51 12.27 4.82 6.57
C TRP A 51 11.62 5.62 7.70
N VAL A 52 12.39 5.94 8.75
CA VAL A 52 11.95 6.84 9.83
C VAL A 52 11.62 8.21 9.26
N TYR A 53 12.49 8.77 8.43
CA TYR A 53 12.24 10.07 7.79
C TYR A 53 10.97 10.07 6.94
N LEU A 54 10.75 9.02 6.14
CA LEU A 54 9.52 8.85 5.35
C LEU A 54 8.28 8.83 6.24
N GLN A 55 8.29 8.12 7.38
CA GLN A 55 7.17 8.13 8.30
C GLN A 55 6.96 9.51 8.97
N GLN A 56 8.03 10.24 9.28
CA GLN A 56 7.90 11.59 9.81
C GLN A 56 7.30 12.56 8.78
N MET A 57 7.70 12.44 7.51
CA MET A 57 7.08 13.19 6.41
C MET A 57 5.59 12.85 6.28
N TYR A 58 5.23 11.56 6.35
CA TYR A 58 3.83 11.12 6.35
C TYR A 58 3.01 11.77 7.48
N LYS A 59 3.56 11.79 8.71
CA LYS A 59 2.93 12.43 9.87
C LYS A 59 2.76 13.96 9.71
N LYS A 60 3.49 14.59 8.78
CA LYS A 60 3.35 16.01 8.44
C LYS A 60 2.36 16.25 7.29
N GLY A 61 1.71 15.21 6.78
CA GLY A 61 0.72 15.30 5.71
C GLY A 61 1.30 15.18 4.30
N LEU A 62 2.57 14.80 4.15
CA LEU A 62 3.13 14.49 2.84
C LEU A 62 2.68 13.09 2.40
N ASP A 63 2.28 12.96 1.14
CA ASP A 63 1.96 11.66 0.56
C ASP A 63 3.22 10.91 0.14
N ILE A 64 3.64 9.96 0.97
CA ILE A 64 4.82 9.13 0.73
C ILE A 64 4.60 8.14 -0.41
N HIS A 65 3.36 7.70 -0.65
CA HIS A 65 3.06 6.80 -1.75
C HIS A 65 3.21 7.54 -3.08
N TYR A 66 2.71 8.76 -3.18
CA TYR A 66 2.94 9.62 -4.34
C TYR A 66 4.45 9.86 -4.56
N ILE A 67 5.20 10.18 -3.51
CA ILE A 67 6.65 10.43 -3.61
C ILE A 67 7.41 9.17 -4.09
N LEU A 68 7.09 7.99 -3.57
CA LEU A 68 7.83 6.76 -3.88
C LEU A 68 7.36 6.06 -5.17
N LEU A 69 6.07 6.16 -5.49
CA LEU A 69 5.44 5.36 -6.54
C LEU A 69 4.94 6.21 -7.72
N GLY A 70 4.90 7.55 -7.58
CA GLY A 70 4.33 8.45 -8.59
C GLY A 70 2.82 8.30 -8.77
N ALA A 71 2.16 7.47 -7.96
CA ALA A 71 0.72 7.25 -8.01
C ALA A 71 0.02 8.44 -7.36
N ASP A 72 -0.75 9.17 -8.17
CA ASP A 72 -1.57 10.28 -7.73
C ASP A 72 -2.45 9.85 -6.53
N PRO A 73 -2.57 10.65 -5.45
CA PRO A 73 -3.44 10.36 -4.31
C PRO A 73 -4.90 10.06 -4.68
N ASP A 74 -5.38 10.56 -5.83
CA ASP A 74 -6.71 10.22 -6.38
C ASP A 74 -6.78 8.80 -7.00
N HIS A 75 -5.63 8.14 -7.19
CA HIS A 75 -5.43 6.86 -7.90
C HIS A 75 -4.78 5.79 -7.02
N GLN A 76 -5.11 5.71 -5.73
CA GLN A 76 -4.62 4.61 -4.87
C GLN A 76 -5.09 3.24 -5.38
N GLY A 77 -4.28 2.61 -6.23
CA GLY A 77 -4.49 1.26 -6.76
C GLY A 77 -5.55 1.14 -7.85
N LEU A 78 -6.12 2.26 -8.32
CA LEU A 78 -7.12 2.30 -9.38
C LEU A 78 -6.46 2.56 -10.74
N THR A 79 -6.87 1.85 -11.78
CA THR A 79 -6.56 2.22 -13.16
C THR A 79 -7.16 3.59 -13.48
N ALA A 80 -6.73 4.20 -14.60
CA ALA A 80 -7.29 5.47 -15.04
C ALA A 80 -8.82 5.38 -15.23
N GLU A 81 -9.33 4.26 -15.77
CA GLU A 81 -10.77 4.03 -15.90
C GLU A 81 -11.47 3.94 -14.55
N GLU A 82 -10.88 3.20 -13.60
CA GLU A 82 -11.45 3.01 -12.25
C GLU A 82 -11.52 4.33 -11.46
N SER A 83 -10.52 5.20 -11.61
CA SER A 83 -10.53 6.54 -11.02
C SER A 83 -11.60 7.45 -11.62
N VAL A 84 -11.81 7.40 -12.94
CA VAL A 84 -12.91 8.14 -13.60
C VAL A 84 -14.26 7.65 -13.08
N MET A 85 -14.44 6.33 -12.97
CA MET A 85 -15.66 5.74 -12.43
C MET A 85 -15.93 6.19 -10.99
N LEU A 86 -14.91 6.15 -10.12
CA LEU A 86 -15.06 6.57 -8.73
C LEU A 86 -15.38 8.06 -8.60
N LYS A 87 -14.74 8.91 -9.41
CA LYS A 87 -15.02 10.36 -9.44
C LYS A 87 -16.46 10.62 -9.89
N ALA A 88 -16.93 9.96 -10.94
CA ALA A 88 -18.31 10.08 -11.41
C ALA A 88 -19.31 9.61 -10.35
N TYR A 89 -19.06 8.45 -9.72
CA TYR A 89 -19.91 7.90 -8.67
C TYR A 89 -20.11 8.86 -7.49
N ARG A 90 -19.04 9.49 -6.99
CA ARG A 90 -19.09 10.43 -5.87
C ARG A 90 -19.92 11.70 -6.15
N GLN A 91 -20.13 12.05 -7.41
CA GLN A 91 -20.91 13.22 -7.83
C GLN A 91 -22.40 12.92 -8.04
N LEU A 92 -22.79 11.64 -8.05
CA LEU A 92 -24.19 11.25 -8.23
C LEU A 92 -25.05 11.53 -6.98
N PRO A 93 -26.36 11.80 -7.15
CA PRO A 93 -27.32 11.77 -6.05
C PRO A 93 -27.37 10.40 -5.36
N GLU A 94 -27.72 10.37 -4.08
CA GLU A 94 -27.72 9.14 -3.25
C GLU A 94 -28.53 7.99 -3.86
N HIS A 95 -29.71 8.28 -4.43
CA HIS A 95 -30.53 7.24 -5.08
C HIS A 95 -29.82 6.61 -6.29
N ALA A 96 -29.11 7.41 -7.08
CA ALA A 96 -28.37 6.94 -8.25
C ALA A 96 -27.12 6.15 -7.85
N GLN A 97 -26.43 6.55 -6.78
CA GLN A 97 -25.34 5.76 -6.19
C GLN A 97 -25.82 4.36 -5.78
N ARG A 98 -26.96 4.29 -5.07
CA ARG A 98 -27.56 3.00 -4.65
C ARG A 98 -27.97 2.13 -5.82
N SER A 99 -28.56 2.71 -6.87
CA SER A 99 -28.90 1.96 -8.09
C SER A 99 -27.67 1.41 -8.81
N LEU A 100 -26.58 2.19 -8.89
CA LEU A 100 -25.35 1.73 -9.51
C LEU A 100 -24.69 0.61 -8.71
N LEU A 101 -24.66 0.72 -7.38
CA LEU A 101 -24.16 -0.35 -6.52
C LEU A 101 -24.94 -1.65 -6.71
N ALA A 102 -26.28 -1.59 -6.70
CA ALA A 102 -27.13 -2.77 -6.89
C ALA A 102 -26.90 -3.44 -8.27
N LEU A 103 -26.65 -2.64 -9.31
CA LEU A 103 -26.30 -3.15 -10.65
C LEU A 103 -24.95 -3.89 -10.63
N ILE A 104 -23.92 -3.29 -10.01
CA ILE A 104 -22.58 -3.89 -9.91
C ILE A 104 -22.64 -5.19 -9.09
N GLU A 105 -23.38 -5.21 -7.98
CA GLU A 105 -23.58 -6.40 -7.16
C GLU A 105 -24.24 -7.55 -7.94
N GLY A 106 -25.25 -7.24 -8.76
CA GLY A 106 -25.90 -8.23 -9.64
C GLY A 106 -24.93 -8.88 -10.62
N TYR A 107 -24.10 -8.07 -11.30
CA TYR A 107 -23.06 -8.61 -12.18
C TYR A 107 -21.96 -9.38 -11.42
N ALA A 108 -21.60 -8.93 -10.22
CA ALA A 108 -20.60 -9.62 -9.40
C ALA A 108 -21.08 -10.99 -8.91
N SER A 109 -22.37 -11.15 -8.59
CA SER A 109 -22.95 -12.44 -8.23
C SER A 109 -22.96 -13.45 -9.39
N ASP A 110 -23.10 -12.97 -10.63
CA ASP A 110 -23.08 -13.84 -11.83
C ASP A 110 -21.68 -14.41 -12.13
N ILE A 111 -20.61 -13.78 -11.64
CA ILE A 111 -19.22 -14.23 -11.83
C ILE A 111 -18.82 -15.32 -10.82
N GLN A 112 -19.53 -15.44 -9.70
CA GLN A 112 -19.24 -16.40 -8.63
C GLN A 112 -19.94 -17.76 -8.81
N HIS A 113 -20.62 -17.98 -9.93
CA HIS A 113 -21.28 -19.21 -10.34
C HIS A 113 -20.65 -19.81 -11.61
#